data_AF-A0A2D5PV55-F1
#
_entry.id   AF-A0A2D5PV55-F1
#
_cell.length_a   1.000
_cell.length_b   1.000
_cell.length_c   1.000
_cell.angle_alpha   90.00
_cell.angle_beta   90.00
_cell.angle_gamma   90.00
#
_symmetry.space_group_name_H-M   'P 1'
#
loop_
_entity.id
_entity.type
_entity.pdbx_description
1 polymer ?
#
loop_
_entity_poly.entity_id
_entity_poly.type
_entity_poly.pdbx_seq_one_letter_code
_entity_poly.pdbx_strand_id
1 'polypeptide(L)'
;MKIFTQSLIILFTFIFKTLLFAQGYDQAVNSSASDQEGEAHIAINPLDSNKLVVGFMQTVSAVGFKIFHSSNGGDSWQESQLNISAALQDFSPSYTPAGGGDIVFAYDKEGTLYCSWIYLLANPSDPNYLSNLLWRSFWAKSTDNGQAFTFEDGDNKFFGKGVLDLSSGQLQIVDTETGVCDRQWMAVDMTDGSYSNRTYISFLQGSISYGFGLVVKTLNDQSTAFENPVLAYEGAIQHANIRVDKNGILHCSFINTEQNTVLYINSSDGGQTFSDPYLIYQGISLMANSNNIVINAFTLKVI
;
A
#
# COMPACT_ATOMS: atom_id res chain seq x y z
N MET A 1 -22.59 -5.39 -58.78
CA MET A 1 -21.16 -4.97 -58.80
C MET A 1 -21.16 -3.48 -59.14
N LYS A 2 -20.91 -2.50 -58.29
CA LYS A 2 -20.16 -2.37 -57.03
C LYS A 2 -20.92 -1.40 -56.09
N ILE A 3 -21.04 -1.77 -54.82
CA ILE A 3 -21.19 -0.88 -53.66
C ILE A 3 -19.95 -1.14 -52.79
N PHE A 4 -19.57 -0.17 -51.95
CA PHE A 4 -18.43 -0.11 -51.01
C PHE A 4 -17.25 0.73 -51.50
N THR A 5 -17.23 2.02 -51.12
CA THR A 5 -16.00 2.83 -50.95
C THR A 5 -16.26 4.18 -50.25
N GLN A 6 -17.02 4.23 -49.15
CA GLN A 6 -17.11 5.49 -48.36
C GLN A 6 -17.05 5.35 -46.83
N SER A 7 -16.82 4.16 -46.27
CA SER A 7 -16.80 3.98 -44.80
C SER A 7 -15.41 3.80 -44.18
N LEU A 8 -14.32 3.95 -44.95
CA LEU A 8 -12.95 3.66 -44.46
C LEU A 8 -12.16 4.91 -44.04
N ILE A 9 -12.64 6.13 -44.34
CA ILE A 9 -11.86 7.37 -44.12
C ILE A 9 -12.16 8.01 -42.76
N ILE A 10 -13.32 7.76 -42.15
CA ILE A 10 -13.69 8.38 -40.85
C ILE A 10 -13.11 7.62 -39.65
N LEU A 11 -12.82 6.32 -39.79
CA LEU A 11 -12.26 5.50 -38.72
C LEU A 11 -10.74 5.74 -38.50
N PHE A 12 -10.03 6.24 -39.52
CA PHE A 12 -8.59 6.50 -39.43
C PHE A 12 -8.26 7.82 -38.69
N THR A 13 -9.17 8.78 -38.66
CA THR A 13 -8.94 10.10 -38.04
C THR A 13 -9.17 10.10 -36.52
N PHE A 14 -9.96 9.15 -36.00
CA PHE A 14 -10.22 9.04 -34.56
C PHE A 14 -9.12 8.28 -33.80
N ILE A 15 -8.42 7.35 -34.46
CA ILE A 15 -7.34 6.55 -33.84
C ILE A 15 -6.04 7.37 -33.70
N PHE A 16 -5.82 8.38 -34.54
CA PHE A 16 -4.61 9.22 -34.45
C PHE A 16 -4.64 10.28 -33.34
N LYS A 17 -5.81 10.67 -32.83
CA LYS A 17 -5.90 11.66 -31.74
C LYS A 17 -5.64 11.06 -30.36
N THR A 18 -5.88 9.77 -30.14
CA THR A 18 -5.65 9.13 -28.83
C THR A 18 -4.19 8.73 -28.61
N LEU A 19 -3.40 8.52 -29.67
CA LEU A 19 -1.97 8.20 -29.57
C LEU A 19 -1.06 9.43 -29.32
N LEU A 20 -1.55 10.64 -29.58
CA LEU A 20 -0.79 11.88 -29.40
C LEU A 20 -0.81 12.47 -27.98
N PHE A 21 -1.62 11.93 -27.06
CA PHE A 21 -1.66 12.38 -25.66
C PHE A 21 -0.85 11.51 -24.68
N ALA A 22 -0.34 10.35 -25.11
CA ALA A 22 0.43 9.48 -24.23
C ALA A 22 1.93 9.84 -24.17
N GLN A 23 2.48 10.51 -25.18
CA GLN A 23 3.92 10.74 -25.30
C GLN A 23 4.44 12.04 -24.64
N GLY A 24 3.57 12.81 -23.98
CA GLY A 24 3.93 14.07 -23.33
C GLY A 24 4.04 14.04 -21.81
N TYR A 25 3.70 12.93 -21.15
CA TYR A 25 3.67 12.83 -19.68
C TYR A 25 4.96 12.36 -19.03
N ASP A 26 5.88 11.75 -19.79
CA ASP A 26 7.23 11.47 -19.30
C ASP A 26 8.08 12.74 -19.42
N GLN A 27 7.81 13.73 -18.58
CA GLN A 27 8.84 14.69 -18.23
C GLN A 27 9.73 14.05 -17.16
N ALA A 28 10.98 13.76 -17.52
CA ALA A 28 12.01 13.54 -16.50
C ALA A 28 12.16 14.85 -15.70
N VAL A 29 11.52 14.94 -14.53
CA VAL A 29 11.48 16.18 -13.73
C VAL A 29 12.86 16.56 -13.19
N ASN A 30 13.81 15.62 -13.11
CA ASN A 30 15.23 15.92 -12.97
C ASN A 30 16.02 14.62 -13.13
N SER A 31 16.94 14.55 -14.10
CA SER A 31 17.92 13.43 -14.17
C SER A 31 19.10 13.61 -13.20
N SER A 32 19.02 14.62 -12.32
CA SER A 32 20.08 14.99 -11.37
C SER A 32 19.77 14.63 -9.92
N ALA A 33 18.66 13.94 -9.63
CA ALA A 33 18.41 13.45 -8.29
C ALA A 33 19.37 12.29 -7.99
N SER A 34 20.28 12.48 -7.02
CA SER A 34 21.07 11.41 -6.41
C SER A 34 20.23 10.47 -5.54
N ASP A 35 18.95 10.77 -5.44
CA ASP A 35 18.04 10.14 -4.51
C ASP A 35 17.48 8.90 -5.17
N GLN A 36 17.81 7.75 -4.59
CA GLN A 36 17.15 6.51 -4.93
C GLN A 36 15.74 6.57 -4.35
N GLU A 37 14.76 6.74 -5.23
CA GLU A 37 13.34 6.76 -4.93
C GLU A 37 12.72 5.40 -5.26
N GLY A 38 11.82 4.93 -4.40
CA GLY A 38 11.14 3.65 -4.59
C GLY A 38 9.76 3.63 -3.95
N GLU A 39 8.91 2.69 -4.39
CA GLU A 39 7.64 2.37 -3.74
C GLU A 39 6.69 3.58 -3.59
N ALA A 40 6.52 4.33 -4.68
CA ALA A 40 5.62 5.47 -4.68
C ALA A 40 4.15 5.06 -4.60
N HIS A 41 3.35 5.84 -3.88
CA HIS A 41 1.90 5.73 -3.84
C HIS A 41 1.26 7.12 -3.98
N ILE A 42 0.15 7.19 -4.69
CA ILE A 42 -0.63 8.41 -4.89
C ILE A 42 -2.10 8.16 -4.56
N ALA A 43 -2.75 9.14 -3.94
CA ALA A 43 -4.19 9.14 -3.70
C ALA A 43 -4.82 10.48 -4.06
N ILE A 44 -6.09 10.45 -4.46
CA ILE A 44 -6.88 11.61 -4.85
C ILE A 44 -8.02 11.74 -3.85
N ASN A 45 -8.27 12.96 -3.36
CA ASN A 45 -9.37 13.21 -2.46
C ASN A 45 -10.72 12.99 -3.19
N PRO A 46 -11.64 12.20 -2.62
CA PRO A 46 -12.90 11.83 -3.27
C PRO A 46 -13.89 13.00 -3.36
N LEU A 47 -13.71 14.03 -2.54
CA LEU A 47 -14.55 15.23 -2.51
C LEU A 47 -14.02 16.36 -3.41
N ASP A 48 -12.74 16.32 -3.78
CA ASP A 48 -12.10 17.36 -4.60
C ASP A 48 -10.91 16.78 -5.38
N SER A 49 -11.07 16.57 -6.68
CA SER A 49 -10.02 15.99 -7.53
C SER A 49 -8.79 16.89 -7.70
N ASN A 50 -8.83 18.15 -7.25
CA ASN A 50 -7.64 19.01 -7.22
C ASN A 50 -6.73 18.72 -6.03
N LYS A 51 -7.23 17.97 -5.05
CA LYS A 51 -6.49 17.57 -3.85
C LYS A 51 -5.88 16.18 -4.05
N LEU A 52 -4.57 16.14 -4.13
CA LEU A 52 -3.79 14.91 -4.30
C LEU A 52 -2.72 14.82 -3.23
N VAL A 53 -2.36 13.59 -2.88
CA VAL A 53 -1.18 13.29 -2.06
C VAL A 53 -0.34 12.24 -2.77
N VAL A 54 0.97 12.41 -2.76
CA VAL A 54 1.94 11.43 -3.23
C VAL A 54 2.99 11.23 -2.15
N GLY A 55 3.49 10.02 -2.02
CA GLY A 55 4.62 9.74 -1.15
C GLY A 55 5.43 8.59 -1.68
N PHE A 56 6.70 8.55 -1.29
CA PHE A 56 7.67 7.57 -1.75
C PHE A 56 8.75 7.35 -0.71
N MET A 57 9.42 6.20 -0.80
CA MET A 57 10.62 5.91 -0.04
C MET A 57 11.82 6.62 -0.66
N GLN A 58 12.68 7.20 0.19
CA GLN A 58 13.93 7.85 -0.18
C GLN A 58 15.09 7.11 0.51
N THR A 59 16.13 6.74 -0.24
CA THR A 59 17.29 5.99 0.28
C THR A 59 18.63 6.67 -0.02
N VAL A 60 18.81 7.91 0.46
CA VAL A 60 20.06 8.67 0.26
C VAL A 60 21.13 8.29 1.28
N SER A 61 20.83 8.41 2.58
CA SER A 61 21.75 8.09 3.68
C SER A 61 21.15 7.12 4.71
N ALA A 62 19.83 7.07 4.79
CA ALA A 62 19.03 6.14 5.58
C ALA A 62 17.67 5.98 4.90
N VAL A 63 16.93 4.92 5.24
CA VAL A 63 15.54 4.78 4.77
C VAL A 63 14.70 5.88 5.38
N GLY A 64 14.12 6.71 4.51
CA GLY A 64 13.18 7.75 4.86
C GLY A 64 11.99 7.74 3.92
N PHE A 65 11.01 8.60 4.22
CA PHE A 65 9.83 8.78 3.42
C PHE A 65 9.60 10.26 3.19
N LYS A 66 9.16 10.59 1.99
CA LYS A 66 8.72 11.93 1.61
C LYS A 66 7.25 11.87 1.24
N ILE A 67 6.50 12.88 1.66
CA ILE A 67 5.09 13.05 1.34
C ILE A 67 4.92 14.46 0.79
N PHE A 68 4.26 14.57 -0.34
CA PHE A 68 3.89 15.83 -0.97
C PHE A 68 2.40 15.87 -1.19
N HIS A 69 1.82 17.06 -1.10
CA HIS A 69 0.41 17.29 -1.42
C HIS A 69 0.26 18.39 -2.46
N SER A 70 -0.82 18.29 -3.24
CA SER A 70 -1.25 19.27 -4.21
C SER A 70 -2.68 19.69 -3.88
N SER A 71 -3.00 20.96 -4.14
CA SER A 71 -4.37 21.52 -4.04
C SER A 71 -4.86 22.08 -5.39
N ASN A 72 -4.16 21.81 -6.49
CA ASN A 72 -4.45 22.30 -7.83
C ASN A 72 -4.24 21.23 -8.92
N GLY A 73 -4.68 20.00 -8.66
CA GLY A 73 -4.69 18.96 -9.70
C GLY A 73 -3.32 18.39 -10.07
N GLY A 74 -2.28 18.69 -9.27
CA GLY A 74 -0.91 18.25 -9.50
C GLY A 74 -0.03 19.29 -10.21
N ASP A 75 -0.56 20.49 -10.47
CA ASP A 75 0.20 21.59 -11.10
C ASP A 75 1.33 22.11 -10.20
N SER A 76 1.16 22.05 -8.87
CA SER A 76 2.20 22.36 -7.90
C SER A 76 2.11 21.49 -6.65
N TRP A 77 3.27 21.21 -6.05
CA TRP A 77 3.39 20.30 -4.90
C TRP A 77 4.07 21.00 -3.72
N GLN A 78 3.58 20.71 -2.51
CA GLN A 78 4.15 21.17 -1.25
C GLN A 78 4.53 19.96 -0.41
N GLU A 79 5.70 20.00 0.23
CA GLU A 79 6.13 18.92 1.13
C GLU A 79 5.29 18.95 2.42
N SER A 80 4.89 17.77 2.88
CA SER A 80 4.20 17.58 4.16
C SER A 80 5.08 18.02 5.33
N GLN A 81 4.44 18.48 6.40
CA GLN A 81 5.09 18.77 7.68
C GLN A 81 5.46 17.51 8.47
N LEU A 82 4.97 16.33 8.04
CA LEU A 82 5.29 15.09 8.70
C LEU A 82 6.78 14.75 8.55
N ASN A 83 7.51 14.90 9.66
CA ASN A 83 8.88 14.42 9.78
C ASN A 83 8.87 13.02 10.41
N ILE A 84 8.81 12.00 9.57
CA ILE A 84 8.73 10.60 10.01
C ILE A 84 9.96 10.21 10.84
N SER A 85 11.16 10.69 10.47
CA SER A 85 12.38 10.41 11.23
C SER A 85 12.36 11.03 12.64
N ALA A 86 11.79 12.22 12.80
CA ALA A 86 11.60 12.83 14.11
C ALA A 86 10.56 12.07 14.94
N ALA A 87 9.42 11.70 14.34
CA ALA A 87 8.39 10.91 15.01
C ALA A 87 8.92 9.55 15.49
N LEU A 88 9.81 8.90 14.72
CA LEU A 88 10.49 7.68 15.15
C LEU A 88 11.31 7.85 16.42
N GLN A 89 11.96 9.00 16.63
CA GLN A 89 12.71 9.25 17.86
C GLN A 89 11.80 9.33 19.08
N ASP A 90 10.57 9.81 18.92
CA ASP A 90 9.57 9.80 20.01
C ASP A 90 9.05 8.38 20.27
N PHE A 91 8.89 7.57 19.23
CA PHE A 91 8.31 6.22 19.35
C PHE A 91 9.31 5.16 19.75
N SER A 92 10.59 5.33 19.41
CA SER A 92 11.65 4.33 19.60
C SER A 92 13.03 5.02 19.70
N PRO A 93 13.29 5.81 20.76
CA PRO A 93 14.45 6.71 20.86
C PRO A 93 15.83 6.04 20.81
N SER A 94 15.92 4.74 21.13
CA SER A 94 17.17 3.98 21.07
C SER A 94 17.37 3.24 19.74
N TYR A 95 16.43 3.35 18.81
CA TYR A 95 16.44 2.62 17.56
C TYR A 95 16.65 3.55 16.37
N THR A 96 17.30 3.00 15.35
CA THR A 96 17.55 3.68 14.07
C THR A 96 16.99 2.84 12.92
N PRO A 97 16.46 3.46 11.85
CA PRO A 97 16.07 2.75 10.64
C PRO A 97 17.21 1.91 10.07
N ALA A 98 16.95 0.61 9.89
CA ALA A 98 17.80 -0.35 9.19
C ALA A 98 17.18 -0.82 7.87
N GLY A 99 15.90 -0.52 7.67
CA GLY A 99 15.11 -0.83 6.48
C GLY A 99 13.71 -0.26 6.62
N GLY A 100 12.86 -0.46 5.62
CA GLY A 100 11.47 0.02 5.60
C GLY A 100 10.95 0.03 4.17
N GLY A 101 9.72 0.52 3.99
CA GLY A 101 9.06 0.56 2.69
C GLY A 101 7.56 0.80 2.75
N ASP A 102 6.93 0.58 1.60
CA ASP A 102 5.50 0.45 1.33
C ASP A 102 4.64 1.61 1.89
N ILE A 103 4.96 2.86 1.53
CA ILE A 103 4.06 3.98 1.88
C ILE A 103 2.73 3.87 1.12
N VAL A 104 1.60 3.92 1.82
CA VAL A 104 0.27 3.78 1.20
C VAL A 104 -0.68 4.84 1.74
N PHE A 105 -1.60 5.29 0.89
CA PHE A 105 -2.59 6.32 1.18
C PHE A 105 -4.02 5.85 0.86
N ALA A 106 -4.99 6.25 1.67
CA ALA A 106 -6.40 6.08 1.35
C ALA A 106 -7.23 7.23 1.96
N TYR A 107 -8.14 7.80 1.17
CA TYR A 107 -9.10 8.79 1.67
C TYR A 107 -10.40 8.09 2.09
N ASP A 108 -11.01 8.54 3.18
CA ASP A 108 -12.41 8.24 3.50
C ASP A 108 -13.39 9.18 2.77
N LYS A 109 -14.69 8.95 2.97
CA LYS A 109 -15.75 9.70 2.29
C LYS A 109 -15.88 11.14 2.79
N GLU A 110 -15.37 11.46 3.96
CA GLU A 110 -15.29 12.82 4.51
C GLU A 110 -14.02 13.57 4.06
N GLY A 111 -13.09 12.89 3.40
CA GLY A 111 -11.84 13.46 2.94
C GLY A 111 -10.72 13.44 3.98
N THR A 112 -10.85 12.68 5.06
CA THR A 112 -9.72 12.31 5.92
C THR A 112 -8.80 11.37 5.14
N LEU A 113 -7.51 11.70 5.15
CA LEU A 113 -6.47 10.90 4.55
C LEU A 113 -5.84 9.98 5.60
N TYR A 114 -5.79 8.69 5.33
CA TYR A 114 -5.00 7.71 6.07
C TYR A 114 -3.69 7.43 5.35
N CYS A 115 -2.60 7.31 6.10
CA CYS A 115 -1.27 6.96 5.61
C CYS A 115 -0.72 5.79 6.43
N SER A 116 -0.08 4.83 5.77
CA SER A 116 0.65 3.74 6.43
C SER A 116 2.04 3.54 5.83
N TRP A 117 2.96 2.99 6.61
CA TRP A 117 4.33 2.67 6.21
C TRP A 117 4.94 1.64 7.17
N ILE A 118 6.09 1.07 6.79
CA ILE A 118 6.84 0.12 7.61
C ILE A 118 8.26 0.59 7.87
N TYR A 119 8.77 0.25 9.04
CA TYR A 119 10.18 0.31 9.37
C TYR A 119 10.70 -1.00 9.92
N LEU A 120 11.90 -1.35 9.49
CA LEU A 120 12.80 -2.24 10.20
C LEU A 120 13.76 -1.38 11.03
N LEU A 121 13.79 -1.60 12.33
CA LEU A 121 14.55 -0.78 13.26
C LEU A 121 15.61 -1.63 13.98
N ALA A 122 16.82 -1.10 14.10
CA ALA A 122 17.93 -1.69 14.84
C ALA A 122 18.34 -0.79 16.00
N ASN A 123 18.75 -1.36 17.13
CA ASN A 123 19.36 -0.60 18.22
C ASN A 123 20.89 -0.71 18.11
N PRO A 124 21.61 0.27 17.54
CA PRO A 124 23.05 0.15 17.31
C PRO A 124 23.89 0.12 18.61
N SER A 125 23.29 0.46 19.76
CA SER A 125 23.96 0.37 21.06
C SER A 125 23.94 -1.04 21.65
N ASP A 126 23.12 -1.93 21.10
CA ASP A 126 23.08 -3.34 21.49
C ASP A 126 24.13 -4.14 20.71
N PRO A 127 25.13 -4.78 21.36
CA PRO A 127 26.12 -5.61 20.66
C PRO A 127 25.50 -6.80 19.92
N ASN A 128 24.26 -7.19 20.24
CA ASN A 128 23.51 -8.24 19.57
C ASN A 128 22.32 -7.68 18.77
N TYR A 129 22.39 -6.45 18.26
CA TYR A 129 21.27 -5.78 17.59
C TYR A 129 20.63 -6.59 16.44
N LEU A 130 21.36 -7.51 15.81
CA LEU A 130 20.82 -8.40 14.78
C LEU A 130 19.83 -9.46 15.32
N SER A 131 19.86 -9.81 16.61
CA SER A 131 18.91 -10.77 17.20
C SER A 131 17.60 -10.14 17.68
N ASN A 132 17.45 -8.81 17.55
CA ASN A 132 16.29 -8.09 18.05
C ASN A 132 15.96 -6.87 17.18
N LEU A 133 15.81 -7.11 15.88
CA LEU A 133 15.38 -6.08 14.96
C LEU A 133 13.87 -5.90 15.08
N LEU A 134 13.41 -4.67 15.30
CA LEU A 134 11.99 -4.40 15.44
C LEU A 134 11.35 -4.16 14.06
N TRP A 135 10.32 -4.93 13.74
CA TRP A 135 9.42 -4.62 12.64
C TRP A 135 8.26 -3.78 13.17
N ARG A 136 8.06 -2.59 12.63
CA ARG A 136 7.00 -1.68 13.05
C ARG A 136 6.23 -1.18 11.85
N SER A 137 4.93 -1.42 11.87
CA SER A 137 4.01 -1.03 10.81
C SER A 137 3.07 0.03 11.36
N PHE A 138 3.24 1.26 10.87
CA PHE A 138 2.65 2.47 11.39
C PHE A 138 1.45 2.92 10.57
N TRP A 139 0.58 3.70 11.19
CA TRP A 139 -0.39 4.50 10.46
C TRP A 139 -0.59 5.87 11.13
N ALA A 140 -1.10 6.82 10.35
CA ALA A 140 -1.48 8.16 10.80
C ALA A 140 -2.62 8.69 9.93
N LYS A 141 -3.28 9.76 10.40
CA LYS A 141 -4.38 10.41 9.66
C LYS A 141 -4.16 11.92 9.50
N SER A 142 -4.66 12.47 8.40
CA SER A 142 -4.62 13.90 8.06
C SER A 142 -6.00 14.38 7.66
N THR A 143 -6.42 15.53 8.18
CA THR A 143 -7.68 16.20 7.80
C THR A 143 -7.43 17.43 6.91
N ASP A 144 -6.17 17.68 6.54
CA ASP A 144 -5.70 18.85 5.80
C ASP A 144 -4.97 18.48 4.49
N ASN A 145 -5.44 17.41 3.83
CA ASN A 145 -4.92 16.94 2.53
C ASN A 145 -3.42 16.56 2.59
N GLY A 146 -2.96 15.97 3.70
CA GLY A 146 -1.59 15.52 3.86
C GLY A 146 -0.59 16.62 4.21
N GLN A 147 -1.05 17.84 4.52
CA GLN A 147 -0.17 18.90 5.00
C GLN A 147 0.45 18.55 6.35
N ALA A 148 -0.34 18.00 7.27
CA ALA A 148 0.14 17.45 8.54
C ALA A 148 -0.58 16.13 8.86
N PHE A 149 0.08 15.28 9.63
CA PHE A 149 -0.47 13.99 10.08
C PHE A 149 -0.49 13.92 11.60
N THR A 150 -1.55 13.31 12.11
CA THR A 150 -1.77 13.02 13.53
C THR A 150 -1.64 11.52 13.77
N PHE A 151 -0.98 11.19 14.87
CA PHE A 151 -0.80 9.83 15.34
C PHE A 151 -1.73 9.56 16.51
N GLU A 152 -2.13 8.31 16.67
CA GLU A 152 -2.78 7.84 17.89
C GLU A 152 -1.75 7.59 18.99
N ASP A 153 -2.18 7.72 20.25
CA ASP A 153 -1.31 7.54 21.41
C ASP A 153 -0.94 6.07 21.66
N GLY A 154 0.16 5.85 22.39
CA GLY A 154 0.53 4.49 22.86
C GLY A 154 0.69 3.47 21.73
N ASP A 155 0.19 2.25 21.90
CA ASP A 155 0.31 1.20 20.88
C ASP A 155 -0.64 1.37 19.67
N ASN A 156 -1.59 2.29 19.76
CA ASN A 156 -2.63 2.45 18.74
C ASN A 156 -2.10 3.00 17.41
N LYS A 157 -0.95 3.67 17.39
CA LYS A 157 -0.25 4.11 16.15
C LYS A 157 0.27 2.96 15.30
N PHE A 158 0.30 1.74 15.82
CA PHE A 158 0.77 0.56 15.10
C PHE A 158 -0.41 -0.27 14.62
N PHE A 159 -0.40 -0.65 13.35
CA PHE A 159 -1.27 -1.72 12.86
C PHE A 159 -0.59 -3.08 12.91
N GLY A 160 0.74 -3.11 12.99
CA GLY A 160 1.55 -4.33 13.07
C GLY A 160 2.83 -4.11 13.87
N LYS A 161 3.20 -5.11 14.66
CA LYS A 161 4.45 -5.16 15.41
C LYS A 161 5.00 -6.58 15.35
N GLY A 162 6.30 -6.69 15.08
CA GLY A 162 7.03 -7.95 15.08
C GLY A 162 8.49 -7.76 15.46
N VAL A 163 9.21 -8.87 15.56
CA VAL A 163 10.65 -8.92 15.81
C VAL A 163 11.29 -9.89 14.83
N LEU A 164 12.48 -9.52 14.34
CA LEU A 164 13.30 -10.33 13.44
C LEU A 164 14.64 -10.64 14.11
N ASP A 165 15.11 -11.87 13.91
CA ASP A 165 16.44 -12.34 14.30
C ASP A 165 17.24 -12.70 13.03
N LEU A 166 18.36 -12.02 12.84
CA LEU A 166 19.35 -12.22 11.79
C LEU A 166 20.72 -12.70 12.34
N SER A 167 20.81 -13.02 13.63
CA SER A 167 22.07 -13.42 14.28
C SER A 167 22.68 -14.71 13.70
N SER A 168 21.84 -15.59 13.15
CA SER A 168 22.27 -16.83 12.47
C SER A 168 22.70 -16.62 11.02
N GLY A 169 22.58 -15.40 10.48
CA GLY A 169 22.74 -15.11 9.04
C GLY A 169 21.53 -15.49 8.19
N GLN A 170 20.49 -16.08 8.77
CA GLN A 170 19.19 -16.32 8.14
C GLN A 170 18.12 -15.51 8.87
N LEU A 171 17.17 -14.94 8.10
CA LEU A 171 16.05 -14.20 8.64
C LEU A 171 15.10 -15.17 9.36
N GLN A 172 14.93 -14.96 10.67
CA GLN A 172 13.95 -15.65 11.48
C GLN A 172 12.95 -14.64 12.04
N ILE A 173 11.67 -14.99 11.98
CA ILE A 173 10.61 -14.21 12.62
C ILE A 173 10.52 -14.68 14.07
N VAL A 174 10.73 -13.75 15.01
CA VAL A 174 10.53 -14.00 16.42
C VAL A 174 9.11 -13.61 16.77
N ASP A 175 8.32 -14.61 17.15
CA ASP A 175 6.87 -14.48 17.26
C ASP A 175 6.49 -13.51 18.39
N THR A 176 6.08 -12.32 17.98
CA THR A 176 5.61 -11.28 18.88
C THR A 176 4.43 -10.57 18.20
N GLU A 177 3.32 -10.48 18.92
CA GLU A 177 2.12 -9.73 18.53
C GLU A 177 1.53 -10.10 17.16
N THR A 178 1.56 -9.21 16.16
CA THR A 178 1.00 -9.45 14.82
C THR A 178 2.05 -10.04 13.87
N GLY A 179 3.33 -10.05 14.25
CA GLY A 179 4.44 -10.48 13.40
C GLY A 179 4.85 -9.43 12.37
N VAL A 180 5.47 -9.90 11.29
CA VAL A 180 5.96 -9.06 10.19
C VAL A 180 4.80 -8.77 9.24
N CYS A 181 4.35 -7.52 9.22
CA CYS A 181 3.33 -7.03 8.28
C CYS A 181 4.04 -6.28 7.15
N ASP A 182 4.14 -6.91 5.98
CA ASP A 182 4.87 -6.41 4.81
C ASP A 182 3.91 -6.25 3.62
N ARG A 183 4.28 -5.45 2.61
CA ARG A 183 3.47 -5.24 1.39
C ARG A 183 2.04 -4.80 1.68
N GLN A 184 1.88 -3.84 2.60
CA GLN A 184 0.56 -3.37 2.97
C GLN A 184 -0.16 -2.67 1.81
N TRP A 185 -1.49 -2.70 1.84
CA TRP A 185 -2.35 -1.89 0.99
C TRP A 185 -3.58 -1.42 1.77
N MET A 186 -4.16 -0.28 1.42
CA MET A 186 -5.32 0.29 2.11
C MET A 186 -6.50 0.54 1.16
N ALA A 187 -7.70 0.36 1.69
CA ALA A 187 -8.95 0.77 1.07
C ALA A 187 -9.92 1.28 2.15
N VAL A 188 -10.88 2.12 1.76
CA VAL A 188 -11.95 2.58 2.65
C VAL A 188 -13.29 2.25 2.00
N ASP A 189 -14.27 1.83 2.80
CA ASP A 189 -15.65 1.70 2.34
C ASP A 189 -16.29 3.09 2.18
N MET A 190 -16.46 3.50 0.93
CA MET A 190 -17.00 4.80 0.55
C MET A 190 -18.53 4.81 0.44
N THR A 191 -19.19 3.69 0.74
CA THR A 191 -20.65 3.57 0.68
C THR A 191 -21.32 4.12 1.92
N ASP A 192 -22.64 4.26 1.89
CA ASP A 192 -23.47 4.55 3.08
C ASP A 192 -24.01 3.27 3.75
N GLY A 193 -23.36 2.12 3.50
CA GLY A 193 -23.73 0.83 4.06
C GLY A 193 -23.33 0.65 5.53
N SER A 194 -23.52 -0.57 6.05
CA SER A 194 -23.22 -0.91 7.44
C SER A 194 -21.75 -0.78 7.85
N TYR A 195 -20.84 -0.71 6.87
CA TYR A 195 -19.40 -0.58 7.08
C TYR A 195 -18.86 0.74 6.54
N SER A 196 -19.73 1.74 6.33
CA SER A 196 -19.34 3.07 5.87
C SER A 196 -18.13 3.62 6.65
N ASN A 197 -17.15 4.18 5.93
CA ASN A 197 -15.87 4.68 6.44
C ASN A 197 -14.99 3.69 7.18
N ARG A 198 -15.31 2.40 7.15
CA ARG A 198 -14.39 1.38 7.62
C ARG A 198 -13.15 1.41 6.72
N THR A 199 -12.00 1.61 7.34
CA THR A 199 -10.70 1.50 6.69
C THR A 199 -10.20 0.06 6.81
N TYR A 200 -9.72 -0.49 5.71
CA TYR A 200 -9.14 -1.82 5.61
C TYR A 200 -7.66 -1.67 5.31
N ILE A 201 -6.84 -2.44 6.01
CA ILE A 201 -5.43 -2.62 5.66
C ILE A 201 -5.16 -4.10 5.46
N SER A 202 -4.71 -4.46 4.25
CA SER A 202 -4.23 -5.81 3.95
C SER A 202 -2.72 -5.83 3.99
N PHE A 203 -2.11 -6.94 4.38
CA PHE A 203 -0.66 -7.13 4.32
C PHE A 203 -0.33 -8.62 4.21
N LEU A 204 0.88 -8.90 3.70
CA LEU A 204 1.51 -10.19 3.88
C LEU A 204 1.91 -10.31 5.35
N GLN A 205 1.38 -11.32 6.04
CA GLN A 205 1.79 -11.63 7.39
C GLN A 205 2.80 -12.78 7.38
N GLY A 206 3.95 -12.55 8.02
CA GLY A 206 4.82 -13.60 8.52
C GLY A 206 4.73 -13.68 10.03
N SER A 207 4.08 -14.71 10.56
CA SER A 207 4.09 -15.05 11.99
C SER A 207 4.09 -16.56 12.17
N ILE A 208 4.75 -17.04 13.23
CA ILE A 208 4.76 -18.46 13.57
C ILE A 208 3.37 -18.87 14.12
N SER A 209 2.71 -17.98 14.87
CA SER A 209 1.39 -18.24 15.49
C SER A 209 0.21 -18.15 14.52
N TYR A 210 0.30 -17.31 13.49
CA TYR A 210 -0.80 -17.06 12.55
C TYR A 210 -0.57 -17.64 11.14
N GLY A 211 0.59 -18.27 10.92
CA GLY A 211 0.99 -18.78 9.61
C GLY A 211 1.44 -17.68 8.65
N PHE A 212 1.67 -18.09 7.40
CA PHE A 212 1.99 -17.19 6.30
C PHE A 212 0.77 -17.02 5.40
N GLY A 213 0.43 -15.78 5.07
CA GLY A 213 -0.76 -15.52 4.27
C GLY A 213 -1.10 -14.05 4.08
N LEU A 214 -2.24 -13.84 3.43
CA LEU A 214 -2.88 -12.54 3.30
C LEU A 214 -3.75 -12.30 4.54
N VAL A 215 -3.47 -11.21 5.24
CA VAL A 215 -4.21 -10.81 6.44
C VAL A 215 -4.85 -9.45 6.21
N VAL A 216 -6.03 -9.25 6.77
CA VAL A 216 -6.74 -7.97 6.79
C VAL A 216 -6.97 -7.55 8.23
N LYS A 217 -6.68 -6.29 8.53
CA LYS A 217 -7.16 -5.59 9.73
C LYS A 217 -8.11 -4.48 9.32
N THR A 218 -9.02 -4.12 10.21
CA THR A 218 -9.99 -3.05 9.95
C THR A 218 -9.93 -1.99 11.04
N LEU A 219 -10.21 -0.75 10.67
CA LEU A 219 -10.37 0.40 11.57
C LEU A 219 -11.77 0.96 11.32
N ASN A 220 -12.64 0.89 12.32
CA ASN A 220 -13.96 1.49 12.24
C ASN A 220 -13.89 3.01 12.24
N ASP A 221 -14.93 3.64 11.70
CA ASP A 221 -15.11 5.08 11.79
C ASP A 221 -14.97 5.57 13.24
N GLN A 222 -14.24 6.67 13.42
CA GLN A 222 -13.90 7.29 14.70
C GLN A 222 -13.14 6.40 15.70
N SER A 223 -12.74 5.18 15.32
CA SER A 223 -11.92 4.34 16.19
C SER A 223 -10.48 4.81 16.22
N THR A 224 -9.81 4.54 17.32
CA THR A 224 -8.41 4.92 17.53
C THR A 224 -7.44 3.78 17.25
N ALA A 225 -7.90 2.56 16.94
CA ALA A 225 -7.04 1.40 16.75
C ALA A 225 -7.63 0.40 15.75
N PHE A 226 -6.76 -0.28 15.01
CA PHE A 226 -7.16 -1.40 14.17
C PHE A 226 -7.61 -2.60 15.03
N GLU A 227 -8.70 -3.25 14.62
CA GLU A 227 -9.20 -4.51 15.17
C GLU A 227 -8.18 -5.66 15.02
N ASN A 228 -8.47 -6.80 15.66
CA ASN A 228 -7.66 -8.00 15.53
C ASN A 228 -7.55 -8.46 14.06
N PRO A 229 -6.41 -9.06 13.65
CA PRO A 229 -6.21 -9.55 12.30
C PRO A 229 -7.16 -10.70 11.94
N VAL A 230 -7.61 -10.70 10.70
CA VAL A 230 -8.37 -11.78 10.06
C VAL A 230 -7.51 -12.39 8.94
N LEU A 231 -7.27 -13.69 8.99
CA LEU A 231 -6.60 -14.43 7.93
C LEU A 231 -7.55 -14.57 6.73
N ALA A 232 -7.27 -13.85 5.66
CA ALA A 232 -8.09 -13.86 4.45
C ALA A 232 -7.71 -15.01 3.52
N TYR A 233 -6.44 -15.41 3.51
CA TYR A 233 -5.94 -16.53 2.72
C TYR A 233 -4.64 -17.08 3.32
N GLU A 234 -4.53 -18.40 3.45
CA GLU A 234 -3.31 -19.09 3.89
C GLU A 234 -2.46 -19.53 2.69
N GLY A 235 -1.17 -19.21 2.72
CA GLY A 235 -0.19 -19.64 1.70
C GLY A 235 0.88 -18.58 1.40
N ALA A 236 1.88 -18.97 0.60
CA ALA A 236 2.94 -18.07 0.19
C ALA A 236 2.46 -17.05 -0.86
N ILE A 237 2.07 -15.86 -0.40
CA ILE A 237 1.51 -14.80 -1.26
C ILE A 237 2.43 -13.60 -1.43
N GLN A 238 2.24 -12.87 -2.53
CA GLN A 238 2.95 -11.62 -2.85
C GLN A 238 2.02 -10.64 -3.57
N HIS A 239 2.39 -9.35 -3.53
CA HIS A 239 1.74 -8.27 -4.27
C HIS A 239 0.21 -8.22 -4.12
N ALA A 240 -0.27 -8.28 -2.88
CA ALA A 240 -1.68 -8.13 -2.60
C ALA A 240 -2.17 -6.70 -2.91
N ASN A 241 -3.41 -6.60 -3.37
CA ASN A 241 -4.11 -5.33 -3.55
C ASN A 241 -5.55 -5.48 -3.06
N ILE A 242 -6.07 -4.43 -2.44
CA ILE A 242 -7.46 -4.36 -1.96
C ILE A 242 -8.20 -3.13 -2.45
N ARG A 243 -9.50 -3.30 -2.70
CA ARG A 243 -10.45 -2.22 -3.03
C ARG A 243 -11.84 -2.55 -2.50
N VAL A 244 -12.60 -1.53 -2.12
CA VAL A 244 -14.03 -1.66 -1.80
C VAL A 244 -14.84 -1.19 -2.99
N ASP A 245 -15.86 -1.95 -3.40
CA ASP A 245 -16.75 -1.56 -4.49
C ASP A 245 -17.91 -0.66 -4.03
N LYS A 246 -18.77 -0.27 -4.99
CA LYS A 246 -19.95 0.55 -4.75
C LYS A 246 -21.03 -0.10 -3.87
N ASN A 247 -20.89 -1.39 -3.57
CA ASN A 247 -21.82 -2.14 -2.71
C ASN A 247 -21.23 -2.43 -1.33
N GLY A 248 -20.03 -1.92 -1.02
CA GLY A 248 -19.35 -2.16 0.24
C GLY A 248 -18.65 -3.53 0.30
N ILE A 249 -18.48 -4.20 -0.83
CA ILE A 249 -17.76 -5.48 -0.91
C ILE A 249 -16.27 -5.19 -0.97
N LEU A 250 -15.50 -5.76 -0.04
CA LEU A 250 -14.04 -5.73 -0.06
C LEU A 250 -13.51 -6.80 -1.02
N HIS A 251 -12.77 -6.37 -2.02
CA HIS A 251 -12.12 -7.21 -3.02
C HIS A 251 -10.63 -7.30 -2.73
N CYS A 252 -10.06 -8.50 -2.77
CA CYS A 252 -8.64 -8.75 -2.64
C CYS A 252 -8.13 -9.53 -3.86
N SER A 253 -7.00 -9.11 -4.42
CA SER A 253 -6.28 -9.86 -5.45
C SER A 253 -4.80 -9.98 -5.06
N PHE A 254 -4.18 -11.12 -5.36
CA PHE A 254 -2.81 -11.40 -4.96
C PHE A 254 -2.19 -12.51 -5.82
N ILE A 255 -0.86 -12.63 -5.77
CA ILE A 255 -0.13 -13.74 -6.38
C ILE A 255 0.08 -14.82 -5.32
N ASN A 256 -0.30 -16.06 -5.61
CA ASN A 256 0.21 -17.24 -4.91
C ASN A 256 1.49 -17.68 -5.61
N THR A 257 2.61 -17.56 -4.89
CA THR A 257 3.95 -17.75 -5.43
C THR A 257 4.37 -19.22 -5.56
N GLU A 258 3.83 -20.11 -4.72
CA GLU A 258 4.05 -21.55 -4.80
C GLU A 258 3.36 -22.14 -6.04
N GLN A 259 2.14 -21.69 -6.31
CA GLN A 259 1.32 -22.18 -7.41
C GLN A 259 1.51 -21.38 -8.71
N ASN A 260 2.22 -20.25 -8.65
CA ASN A 260 2.33 -19.29 -9.75
C ASN A 260 0.95 -18.86 -10.30
N THR A 261 0.01 -18.56 -9.41
CA THR A 261 -1.34 -18.14 -9.78
C THR A 261 -1.63 -16.71 -9.32
N VAL A 262 -2.48 -16.00 -10.07
CA VAL A 262 -3.16 -14.79 -9.59
C VAL A 262 -4.54 -15.20 -9.11
N LEU A 263 -4.83 -14.92 -7.85
CA LEU A 263 -6.06 -15.31 -7.18
C LEU A 263 -6.85 -14.07 -6.76
N TYR A 264 -8.15 -14.28 -6.58
CA TYR A 264 -9.10 -13.30 -6.07
C TYR A 264 -9.97 -13.90 -4.98
N ILE A 265 -10.22 -13.11 -3.94
CA ILE A 265 -11.20 -13.37 -2.90
C ILE A 265 -11.97 -12.07 -2.61
N ASN A 266 -13.11 -12.18 -1.95
CA ASN A 266 -13.84 -11.02 -1.46
C ASN A 266 -14.49 -11.27 -0.11
N SER A 267 -14.82 -10.18 0.56
CA SER A 267 -15.59 -10.17 1.80
C SER A 267 -16.78 -9.22 1.65
N SER A 268 -17.98 -9.73 1.96
CA SER A 268 -19.23 -8.96 1.97
C SER A 268 -19.70 -8.63 3.39
N ASP A 269 -18.89 -8.94 4.41
CA ASP A 269 -19.23 -8.81 5.84
C ASP A 269 -18.26 -7.89 6.60
N GLY A 270 -17.66 -6.94 5.90
CA GLY A 270 -16.76 -5.95 6.50
C GLY A 270 -15.40 -6.51 6.87
N GLY A 271 -14.90 -7.50 6.12
CA GLY A 271 -13.58 -8.09 6.28
C GLY A 271 -13.50 -9.19 7.34
N GLN A 272 -14.63 -9.77 7.76
CA GLN A 272 -14.67 -10.79 8.83
C GLN A 272 -14.51 -12.21 8.27
N THR A 273 -15.07 -12.48 7.10
CA THR A 273 -14.88 -13.73 6.35
C THR A 273 -14.62 -13.47 4.88
N PHE A 274 -13.98 -14.43 4.20
CA PHE A 274 -13.61 -14.33 2.80
C PHE A 274 -14.13 -15.52 1.99
N SER A 275 -14.49 -15.25 0.73
CA SER A 275 -14.92 -16.28 -0.22
C SER A 275 -13.84 -17.30 -0.52
N ASP A 276 -14.25 -18.45 -1.08
CA ASP A 276 -13.29 -19.36 -1.70
C ASP A 276 -12.45 -18.65 -2.78
N PRO A 277 -11.17 -19.01 -2.96
CA PRO A 277 -10.31 -18.41 -3.96
C PRO A 277 -10.79 -18.67 -5.38
N TYR A 278 -10.92 -17.60 -6.15
CA TYR A 278 -11.15 -17.65 -7.58
C TYR A 278 -9.82 -17.49 -8.33
N LEU A 279 -9.53 -18.43 -9.23
CA LEU A 279 -8.37 -18.35 -10.10
C LEU A 279 -8.61 -17.31 -11.20
N ILE A 280 -7.87 -16.20 -11.16
CA ILE A 280 -7.86 -15.21 -12.25
C ILE A 280 -6.93 -15.70 -13.37
N TYR A 281 -5.73 -16.15 -13.01
CA TYR A 281 -4.70 -16.48 -13.98
C TYR A 281 -3.72 -17.54 -13.47
N GLN A 282 -3.34 -18.46 -14.36
CA GLN A 282 -2.24 -19.40 -14.15
C GLN A 282 -1.00 -18.90 -14.89
N GLY A 283 0.01 -18.46 -14.15
CA GLY A 283 1.27 -17.99 -14.69
C GLY A 283 2.33 -19.08 -14.77
N ILE A 284 3.44 -18.72 -15.41
CA ILE A 284 4.70 -19.46 -15.41
C ILE A 284 5.75 -18.52 -14.84
N SER A 285 6.32 -18.86 -13.68
CA SER A 285 7.38 -18.07 -13.05
C SER A 285 7.01 -16.60 -12.77
N LEU A 286 5.86 -16.37 -12.13
CA LEU A 286 5.39 -15.01 -11.80
C LEU A 286 6.39 -14.23 -10.93
N MET A 287 7.29 -14.94 -10.23
CA MET A 287 8.29 -14.36 -9.34
C MET A 287 9.75 -14.63 -9.75
N ALA A 288 10.02 -15.26 -10.90
CA ALA A 288 11.41 -15.57 -11.27
C ALA A 288 12.05 -14.46 -12.13
N ASN A 289 13.11 -13.86 -11.56
CA ASN A 289 14.18 -13.06 -12.20
C ASN A 289 13.76 -11.83 -13.05
N SER A 290 13.90 -10.65 -12.43
CA SER A 290 14.22 -9.27 -12.90
C SER A 290 13.86 -8.73 -14.30
N ASN A 291 13.34 -9.49 -15.24
CA ASN A 291 13.06 -9.04 -16.61
C ASN A 291 11.57 -8.99 -16.94
N ASN A 292 10.71 -9.50 -16.06
CA ASN A 292 9.26 -9.38 -16.19
C ASN A 292 8.76 -8.32 -15.20
N ILE A 293 8.43 -7.13 -15.71
CA ILE A 293 7.69 -6.14 -14.93
C ILE A 293 6.26 -6.66 -14.82
N VAL A 294 5.93 -7.31 -13.71
CA VAL A 294 4.52 -7.51 -13.34
C VAL A 294 4.06 -6.19 -12.74
N ILE A 295 3.49 -5.32 -13.58
CA ILE A 295 2.79 -4.13 -13.10
C ILE A 295 1.51 -4.62 -12.41
N ASN A 296 1.55 -4.79 -11.10
CA ASN A 296 0.36 -4.99 -10.28
C ASN A 296 -0.38 -3.66 -10.08
N ALA A 297 -0.80 -3.06 -11.19
CA ALA A 297 -1.87 -2.10 -11.23
C ALA A 297 -3.10 -2.81 -11.78
N PHE A 298 -3.58 -3.85 -11.08
CA PHE A 298 -4.94 -4.32 -11.31
C PHE A 298 -5.88 -3.24 -10.78
N THR A 299 -6.14 -2.23 -11.61
CA THR A 299 -7.39 -1.48 -11.45
C THR A 299 -8.49 -2.45 -11.82
N LEU A 300 -9.03 -3.15 -10.82
CA LEU A 300 -10.32 -3.83 -10.95
C LEU A 300 -11.32 -2.74 -11.35
N LYS A 301 -11.60 -2.67 -12.65
CA LYS A 301 -12.70 -1.85 -13.17
C LYS A 301 -13.97 -2.59 -12.80
N VAL A 302 -14.41 -2.44 -11.55
CA VAL A 302 -15.71 -2.92 -11.11
C VAL A 302 -16.75 -2.08 -11.86
N ILE A 303 -17.48 -2.71 -12.78
CA ILE A 303 -18.56 -2.07 -13.56
C ILE A 303 -19.81 -1.97 -12.69
#